data_AF-A0A941XZ69-F1
#
_entry.id   AF-A0A941XZ69-F1
#
_cell.length_a   1.000
_cell.length_b   1.000
_cell.length_c   1.000
_cell.angle_alpha   90.00
_cell.angle_beta   90.00
_cell.angle_gamma   90.00
#
_symmetry.space_group_name_H-M   'P 1'
#
loop_
_entity.id
_entity.type
_entity.pdbx_description
1 polymer ?
#
loop_
_entity_poly.entity_id
_entity_poly.type
_entity_poly.pdbx_seq_one_letter_code
_entity_poly.pdbx_strand_id
1 'polypeptide(L)'
;MGAASIHNIFLKYERIKALREDHDLKQHEVAEYLRIARSTYSGCENAWSDIPTEILIALAQYYGVPADYLLGMTDETKLTRPQKSGEEHGAAQTVPYAFDDILPQFLI
;
A
#
# COMPACT_ATOMS: atom_id res chain seq x y z
N MET A 1 -25.50 10.15 -21.14
CA MET A 1 -24.28 10.27 -20.32
C MET A 1 -24.30 9.11 -19.35
N GLY A 2 -23.89 7.89 -19.71
CA GLY A 2 -22.65 7.51 -20.40
C GLY A 2 -21.83 6.78 -19.35
N ALA A 3 -21.96 5.44 -19.30
CA ALA A 3 -21.42 4.57 -18.26
C ALA A 3 -19.98 4.95 -17.88
N ALA A 4 -19.81 5.58 -16.71
CA ALA A 4 -18.51 5.63 -16.06
C ALA A 4 -18.23 4.23 -15.51
N SER A 5 -17.72 3.39 -16.41
CA SER A 5 -16.84 2.26 -16.18
C SER A 5 -17.14 1.38 -14.96
N ILE A 6 -17.83 0.27 -15.23
CA ILE A 6 -17.61 -1.03 -14.54
C ILE A 6 -16.20 -1.59 -14.91
N HIS A 7 -15.27 -0.73 -15.30
CA HIS A 7 -13.93 -1.06 -15.74
C HIS A 7 -12.99 -0.76 -14.57
N ASN A 8 -12.98 -1.62 -13.54
CA ASN A 8 -11.80 -1.81 -12.67
C ASN A 8 -11.94 -2.80 -11.51
N ILE A 9 -12.96 -3.66 -11.45
CA ILE A 9 -12.99 -4.69 -10.38
C ILE A 9 -11.82 -5.67 -10.54
N PHE A 10 -11.33 -5.88 -11.77
CA PHE A 10 -10.25 -6.82 -12.09
C PHE A 10 -8.83 -6.22 -12.05
N LEU A 11 -8.66 -4.91 -11.83
CA LEU A 11 -7.34 -4.24 -11.81
C LEU A 11 -7.00 -3.62 -10.45
N LYS A 12 -7.66 -4.09 -9.38
CA LYS A 12 -7.71 -3.46 -8.04
C LYS A 12 -6.33 -3.14 -7.44
N TYR A 13 -5.27 -3.84 -7.85
CA TYR A 13 -3.93 -3.70 -7.27
C TYR A 13 -2.80 -3.65 -8.31
N GLU A 14 -3.07 -3.26 -9.56
CA GLU A 14 -2.03 -3.17 -10.60
C GLU A 14 -0.86 -2.26 -10.20
N ARG A 15 -1.13 -1.20 -9.43
CA ARG A 15 -0.11 -0.26 -8.97
C ARG A 15 0.87 -0.87 -7.97
N ILE A 16 0.43 -1.85 -7.17
CA ILE A 16 1.31 -2.57 -6.26
C ILE A 16 2.31 -3.42 -7.07
N LYS A 17 1.81 -4.09 -8.11
CA LYS A 17 2.65 -4.86 -9.03
C LYS A 17 3.63 -3.96 -9.79
N ALA A 18 3.14 -2.84 -10.33
CA ALA A 18 3.97 -1.88 -11.07
C ALA A 18 5.08 -1.31 -10.18
N LEU A 19 4.77 -0.86 -8.96
CA LEU A 19 5.77 -0.37 -8.02
C LEU A 19 6.83 -1.42 -7.69
N ARG A 20 6.41 -2.68 -7.49
CA ARG A 20 7.36 -3.77 -7.26
C ARG A 20 8.31 -3.93 -8.45
N GLU A 21 7.78 -3.94 -9.67
CA GLU A 21 8.56 -4.11 -10.90
C GLU A 21 9.48 -2.92 -11.17
N ASP A 22 9.05 -1.70 -10.88
CA ASP A 22 9.87 -0.48 -10.97
C ASP A 22 11.05 -0.47 -9.98
N HIS A 23 10.93 -1.21 -8.87
CA HIS A 23 12.00 -1.38 -7.88
C HIS A 23 12.86 -2.65 -8.13
N ASP A 24 12.66 -3.34 -9.27
CA ASP A 24 13.33 -4.60 -9.61
C ASP A 24 13.17 -5.72 -8.57
N LEU A 25 12.08 -5.69 -7.78
CA LEU A 25 11.80 -6.64 -6.72
C LEU A 25 11.02 -7.85 -7.23
N LYS A 26 11.34 -9.03 -6.70
CA LYS A 26 10.57 -10.25 -6.90
C LYS A 26 9.48 -10.36 -5.83
N GLN A 27 8.38 -11.06 -6.14
CA GLN A 27 7.27 -11.26 -5.20
C GLN A 27 7.68 -11.83 -3.84
N HIS A 28 8.70 -12.69 -3.80
CA HIS A 28 9.19 -13.26 -2.54
C HIS A 28 9.89 -12.23 -1.63
N GLU A 29 10.55 -11.21 -2.18
CA GLU A 29 11.25 -10.18 -1.41
C GLU A 29 10.25 -9.26 -0.69
N VAL A 30 9.17 -8.88 -1.39
CA VAL A 30 8.10 -8.10 -0.78
C VAL A 30 7.30 -8.94 0.23
N ALA A 31 7.06 -10.22 -0.06
CA ALA A 31 6.40 -11.12 0.88
C ALA A 31 7.22 -11.33 2.16
N GLU A 32 8.54 -11.41 2.05
CA GLU A 32 9.46 -11.48 3.20
C GLU A 32 9.41 -10.20 4.04
N TYR A 33 9.45 -9.04 3.40
CA TYR A 33 9.27 -7.75 4.06
C TYR A 33 7.94 -7.68 4.83
N LEU A 34 6.86 -8.13 4.21
CA LEU A 34 5.51 -8.16 4.79
C LEU A 34 5.30 -9.31 5.79
N ARG A 35 6.25 -10.25 5.91
CA ARG A 35 6.14 -11.48 6.71
C ARG A 35 4.92 -12.32 6.37
N ILE A 36 4.60 -12.45 5.08
CA ILE A 36 3.51 -13.29 4.57
C ILE A 36 4.02 -14.35 3.60
N ALA A 37 3.20 -15.35 3.32
CA ALA A 37 3.52 -16.30 2.26
C ALA A 37 3.57 -15.60 0.89
N ARG A 38 4.53 -16.00 0.05
CA ARG A 38 4.64 -15.52 -1.35
C ARG A 38 3.34 -15.73 -2.14
N SER A 39 2.62 -16.82 -1.89
CA SER A 39 1.31 -17.08 -2.48
C SER A 39 0.27 -16.04 -2.08
N THR A 40 0.25 -15.62 -0.81
CA THR A 40 -0.62 -14.54 -0.32
C THR A 40 -0.33 -13.23 -1.05
N TYR A 41 0.95 -12.83 -1.13
CA TYR A 41 1.35 -11.63 -1.86
C TYR A 41 0.97 -11.69 -3.35
N SER A 42 1.20 -12.85 -3.99
CA SER A 42 0.76 -13.08 -5.36
C SER A 42 -0.77 -12.98 -5.50
N GLY A 43 -1.53 -13.46 -4.52
CA GLY A 43 -2.99 -13.32 -4.51
C GLY A 43 -3.43 -11.85 -4.43
N CYS A 44 -2.73 -11.03 -3.65
CA CYS A 44 -2.92 -9.59 -3.59
C CYS A 44 -2.70 -8.92 -4.96
N GLU A 45 -1.56 -9.15 -5.62
CA GLU A 45 -1.28 -8.52 -6.93
C GLU A 45 -2.31 -8.88 -8.02
N ASN A 46 -2.83 -10.09 -7.98
CA ASN A 46 -3.80 -10.59 -8.96
C ASN A 46 -5.26 -10.37 -8.55
N ALA A 47 -5.50 -9.65 -7.45
CA ALA A 47 -6.83 -9.42 -6.88
C ALA A 47 -7.63 -10.71 -6.59
N TRP A 48 -6.94 -11.84 -6.37
CA TRP A 48 -7.56 -13.10 -5.93
C TRP A 48 -7.95 -13.07 -4.45
N SER A 49 -7.34 -12.16 -3.69
CA SER A 49 -7.68 -11.89 -2.29
C SER A 49 -7.64 -10.39 -2.06
N ASP A 50 -8.55 -9.90 -1.23
CA ASP A 50 -8.47 -8.52 -0.76
C ASP A 50 -7.20 -8.30 0.05
N ILE A 51 -6.67 -7.09 0.00
CA ILE A 51 -5.49 -6.70 0.76
C ILE A 51 -5.93 -6.27 2.16
N PRO A 52 -5.49 -6.95 3.23
CA PRO A 52 -5.66 -6.47 4.59
C PRO A 52 -5.10 -5.05 4.74
N THR A 53 -5.78 -4.22 5.53
CA THR A 53 -5.41 -2.81 5.73
C THR A 53 -3.97 -2.67 6.20
N GLU A 54 -3.48 -3.59 7.03
CA GLU A 54 -2.11 -3.62 7.55
C GLU A 54 -1.08 -3.79 6.43
N ILE A 55 -1.36 -4.67 5.47
CA ILE A 55 -0.48 -4.88 4.30
C ILE A 55 -0.51 -3.65 3.40
N LEU A 56 -1.69 -3.05 3.19
CA LEU A 56 -1.81 -1.82 2.39
C LEU A 56 -0.99 -0.68 3.00
N ILE A 57 -1.08 -0.49 4.32
CA ILE A 57 -0.30 0.52 5.05
C ILE A 57 1.20 0.24 4.91
N ALA A 58 1.61 -1.01 5.10
CA ALA A 58 3.02 -1.40 4.99
C ALA A 58 3.57 -1.14 3.58
N LEU A 59 2.82 -1.48 2.52
CA LEU A 59 3.21 -1.21 1.14
C LEU A 59 3.27 0.29 0.84
N ALA A 60 2.31 1.07 1.34
CA ALA A 60 2.30 2.53 1.18
C ALA A 60 3.54 3.16 1.81
N GLN A 61 3.94 2.70 3.00
CA GLN A 61 5.16 3.14 3.67
C GLN A 61 6.42 2.68 2.94
N TYR A 62 6.46 1.41 2.51
CA TYR A 62 7.61 0.83 1.81
C TYR A 62 7.94 1.57 0.51
N TYR A 63 6.93 1.87 -0.30
CA TYR A 63 7.10 2.58 -1.58
C TYR A 63 7.03 4.11 -1.45
N GLY A 64 6.72 4.65 -0.27
CA GLY A 64 6.63 6.09 -0.02
C GLY A 64 5.48 6.79 -0.77
N VAL A 65 4.37 6.10 -1.00
CA VAL A 65 3.20 6.59 -1.75
C VAL A 65 1.93 6.58 -0.88
N PRO A 66 0.91 7.41 -1.18
CA PRO A 66 -0.38 7.33 -0.51
C PRO A 66 -1.08 5.98 -0.71
N ALA A 67 -1.85 5.51 0.28
CA ALA A 67 -2.70 4.34 0.12
C ALA A 67 -3.74 4.53 -1.00
N ASP A 68 -4.27 5.75 -1.16
CA ASP A 68 -5.17 6.13 -2.25
C ASP A 68 -4.52 5.92 -3.62
N TYR A 69 -3.20 6.12 -3.73
CA TYR A 69 -2.48 5.78 -4.94
C TYR A 69 -2.49 4.28 -5.17
N LEU A 70 -2.14 3.46 -4.17
CA LEU A 70 -2.16 2.00 -4.30
C LEU A 70 -3.54 1.44 -4.67
N LEU A 71 -4.62 2.05 -4.16
CA LEU A 71 -6.01 1.67 -4.42
C LEU A 71 -6.58 2.19 -5.75
N GLY A 72 -5.80 2.95 -6.53
CA GLY A 72 -6.29 3.51 -7.80
C GLY A 72 -7.25 4.69 -7.66
N MET A 73 -7.31 5.32 -6.48
CA MET A 73 -8.23 6.44 -6.18
C MET A 73 -7.65 7.81 -6.57
N THR A 74 -6.33 7.93 -6.69
CA THR A 74 -5.62 9.17 -7.09
C THR A 74 -4.36 8.86 -7.89
N ASP A 75 -3.97 9.69 -8.84
CA ASP A 75 -2.67 9.59 -9.54
C ASP A 75 -1.52 10.27 -8.77
N GLU A 76 -1.82 10.89 -7.64
CA GLU A 76 -0.82 11.56 -6.80
C GLU A 76 0.03 10.54 -6.04
N THR A 77 1.32 10.45 -6.39
CA THR A 77 2.30 9.57 -5.72
C THR A 77 2.94 10.19 -4.49
N LYS A 78 2.75 11.50 -4.28
CA LYS A 78 3.35 12.22 -3.16
C LYS A 78 2.38 12.24 -1.99
N LEU A 79 2.86 11.91 -0.81
CA LEU A 79 2.16 12.23 0.44
C LEU A 79 2.07 13.76 0.55
N THR A 80 0.96 14.34 0.10
CA THR A 80 0.70 15.75 0.37
C THR A 80 0.46 15.86 1.87
N ARG A 81 1.34 16.59 2.58
CA ARG A 81 1.01 17.00 3.94
C ARG A 81 -0.34 17.71 3.84
N PRO A 82 -1.39 17.31 4.60
CA PRO A 82 -2.60 18.11 4.66
C PRO A 82 -2.14 19.52 5.00
N GLN A 83 -2.37 20.46 4.08
CA GLN A 83 -2.04 21.85 4.32
C GLN A 83 -2.89 22.20 5.55
N LYS A 84 -2.26 22.27 6.73
CA LYS A 84 -2.91 22.79 7.92
C LYS A 84 -3.43 24.16 7.48
N SER A 85 -4.75 24.30 7.37
CA SER A 85 -5.36 25.61 7.27
C SER A 85 -5.14 26.27 8.63
N GLY A 86 -3.98 26.92 8.77
CA GLY A 86 -3.57 27.66 9.96
C GLY A 86 -2.99 26.80 11.09
N GLU A 87 -1.94 27.36 11.70
CA GLU A 87 -1.39 27.05 13.03
C GLU A 87 -0.23 26.02 13.10
N GLU A 88 0.95 26.65 13.03
CA GLU A 88 2.25 26.27 13.58
C GLU A 88 2.13 25.39 14.84
N HIS A 89 3.01 24.40 14.98
CA HIS A 89 3.85 24.16 16.17
C HIS A 89 4.76 22.96 15.86
N GLY A 90 6.06 23.23 15.75
CA GLY A 90 7.14 22.41 16.33
C GLY A 90 7.34 20.96 15.88
N ALA A 91 8.49 20.75 15.25
CA ALA A 91 9.25 19.49 15.14
C ALA A 91 8.71 18.40 14.20
N ALA A 92 9.46 18.18 13.10
CA ALA A 92 9.47 16.92 12.40
C ALA A 92 9.90 15.81 13.36
N GLN A 93 9.01 14.88 13.67
CA GLN A 93 9.35 13.65 14.39
C GLN A 93 8.61 12.49 13.72
N THR A 94 9.44 11.62 13.15
CA THR A 94 9.24 10.25 12.65
C THR A 94 7.98 9.53 13.12
N VAL A 95 7.27 8.88 12.20
CA VAL A 95 6.18 7.94 12.54
C VAL A 95 6.73 6.82 13.45
N PRO A 96 6.20 6.61 14.67
CA PRO A 96 6.81 5.76 15.68
C PRO A 96 6.08 4.42 15.78
N TYR A 97 6.10 3.61 14.72
CA TYR A 97 5.65 2.22 14.84
C TYR A 97 6.62 1.31 14.09
N ALA A 98 7.33 0.48 14.84
CA ALA A 98 8.09 -0.60 14.23
C ALA A 98 7.09 -1.63 13.70
N PHE A 99 7.41 -2.29 12.59
CA PHE A 99 6.56 -3.33 11.98
C PHE A 99 6.20 -4.46 12.97
N ASP A 100 7.05 -4.66 13.98
CA ASP A 100 6.85 -5.61 15.08
C ASP A 100 5.68 -5.23 16.03
N ASP A 101 5.22 -3.98 16.02
CA ASP A 101 4.21 -3.47 16.95
C ASP A 101 2.75 -3.65 16.46
N ILE A 102 2.54 -4.04 15.18
CA ILE A 102 1.23 -3.98 14.51
C ILE A 102 0.58 -5.36 14.32
N LEU A 103 1.30 -6.46 14.57
CA LEU A 103 0.75 -7.81 14.35
C LEU A 103 0.40 -8.52 15.67
N PRO A 104 -0.89 -8.65 16.04
CA PRO A 104 -1.28 -9.69 16.99
C PRO A 104 -0.94 -11.07 16.39
N GLN A 105 -0.44 -11.94 17.25
CA GLN A 105 0.13 -13.27 16.95
C GLN A 105 -0.90 -14.28 16.42
N PHE A 106 -1.49 -14.03 15.26
CA PHE A 106 -2.20 -15.07 14.50
C PHE A 106 -1.47 -15.32 13.17
N LEU A 107 -0.22 -15.77 13.33
CA LEU A 107 0.37 -16.72 12.40
C LEU A 107 -0.24 -18.09 12.77
N ILE A 108 -0.76 -18.79 11.76
CA ILE A 108 -1.29 -20.17 11.85
C ILE A 108 -0.28 -21.09 12.54
#